data_AF-A0A1V2CE73-F1
#
_entry.id   AF-A0A1V2CE73-F1
#
_cell.length_a   1.000
_cell.length_b   1.000
_cell.length_c   1.000
_cell.angle_alpha   90.00
_cell.angle_beta   90.00
_cell.angle_gamma   90.00
#
_symmetry.space_group_name_H-M   'P 1'
#
loop_
_entity.id
_entity.type
_entity.pdbx_description
1 polymer ?
#
loop_
_entity_poly.entity_id
_entity_poly.type
_entity_poly.pdbx_seq_one_letter_code
_entity_poly.pdbx_strand_id
1 'polypeptide(L)'
;MTLDEKKEFLQQQCDKKQDAREITPETHPIHITEWGNSGPTVLLIHGGVQGGLGGGPINFMNQRELADKGYKLRVPNRPGFGESPSRGADSQTADAIWIAKELGKGSHLV
;
A
#
# COMPACT_ATOMS: atom_id res chain seq x y z
N MET A 1 -19.59 27.99 -24.89
CA MET A 1 -18.37 27.91 -24.05
C MET A 1 -17.16 28.05 -24.95
N THR A 2 -16.39 29.11 -24.77
CA THR A 2 -15.14 29.39 -25.50
C THR A 2 -14.04 28.42 -25.07
N LEU A 3 -12.92 28.40 -25.79
CA LEU A 3 -11.77 27.57 -25.41
C LEU A 3 -11.19 27.98 -24.06
N ASP A 4 -11.18 29.27 -23.76
CA ASP A 4 -10.66 29.81 -22.50
C ASP A 4 -11.56 29.42 -21.33
N GLU A 5 -12.88 29.50 -21.50
CA GLU A 5 -13.85 29.03 -20.49
C GLU A 5 -13.72 27.52 -20.24
N LYS A 6 -13.42 26.72 -21.27
CA LYS A 6 -13.15 25.28 -21.11
C LYS A 6 -11.85 25.03 -20.36
N LYS A 7 -10.80 25.79 -20.65
CA LYS A 7 -9.50 25.66 -19.98
C LYS A 7 -9.60 26.04 -18.52
N GLU A 8 -10.30 27.12 -18.22
CA GLU A 8 -10.52 27.59 -16.86
C GLU A 8 -11.41 26.63 -16.06
N PHE A 9 -12.45 26.07 -16.69
CA PHE A 9 -13.25 25.00 -16.09
C PHE A 9 -12.40 23.76 -15.79
N LEU A 10 -11.57 23.30 -16.73
CA LEU A 10 -10.69 22.14 -16.52
C LEU A 10 -9.65 22.40 -15.42
N GLN A 11 -9.08 23.61 -15.37
CA GLN A 11 -8.15 24.01 -14.32
C GLN A 11 -8.83 23.98 -12.94
N GLN A 12 -10.03 24.56 -12.83
CA GLN A 12 -10.81 24.53 -11.59
C GLN A 12 -11.20 23.11 -11.15
N GLN A 13 -11.44 22.18 -12.10
CA GLN A 13 -11.70 20.77 -11.79
C GLN A 13 -10.44 20.04 -11.30
N CYS A 14 -9.26 20.38 -11.84
CA CYS A 14 -7.98 19.87 -11.35
C CYS A 14 -7.67 20.38 -9.94
N ASP A 15 -7.86 21.69 -9.71
CA ASP A 15 -7.58 22.31 -8.41
C ASP A 15 -8.57 21.83 -7.34
N LYS A 16 -9.85 21.62 -7.68
CA LYS A 16 -10.83 20.98 -6.78
C LYS A 16 -10.53 19.51 -6.46
N LYS A 17 -9.84 18.79 -7.34
CA LYS A 17 -9.32 17.44 -7.03
C LYS A 17 -8.13 17.49 -6.06
N GLN A 18 -7.41 18.61 -5.98
CA GLN A 18 -6.30 18.81 -5.06
C GLN A 18 -6.75 19.21 -3.64
N ASP A 19 -8.03 19.55 -3.45
CA ASP A 19 -8.68 19.70 -2.14
C ASP A 19 -8.96 18.33 -1.46
N ALA A 20 -8.42 17.24 -2.02
CA ALA A 20 -8.34 15.96 -1.34
C ALA A 20 -7.47 16.11 -0.09
N ARG A 21 -8.08 15.90 1.09
CA ARG A 21 -7.37 15.85 2.39
C ARG A 21 -6.02 15.16 2.23
N GLU A 22 -4.97 15.77 2.77
CA GLU A 22 -3.61 15.25 2.64
C GLU A 22 -3.56 13.77 3.05
N ILE A 23 -3.15 12.93 2.10
CA ILE A 23 -3.05 11.49 2.31
C ILE A 23 -1.73 11.24 3.02
N THR A 24 -1.81 11.02 4.33
CA THR A 24 -0.64 10.78 5.18
C THR A 24 -0.67 9.35 5.73
N PRO A 25 0.46 8.83 6.25
CA PRO A 25 0.46 7.55 6.96
C PRO A 25 -0.51 7.50 8.15
N GLU A 26 -0.78 8.64 8.78
CA GLU A 26 -1.69 8.74 9.93
C GLU A 26 -3.15 8.71 9.51
N THR A 27 -3.50 9.36 8.39
CA THR A 27 -4.88 9.36 7.88
C THR A 27 -5.20 8.12 7.05
N HIS A 28 -4.19 7.49 6.46
CA HIS A 28 -4.32 6.29 5.63
C HIS A 28 -3.25 5.24 5.99
N PRO A 29 -3.34 4.65 7.20
CA PRO A 29 -2.34 3.70 7.69
C PRO A 29 -2.31 2.42 6.87
N ILE A 30 -1.13 1.81 6.75
CA ILE A 30 -1.00 0.46 6.19
C ILE A 30 -1.25 -0.54 7.32
N HIS A 31 -2.28 -1.37 7.16
CA HIS A 31 -2.48 -2.52 8.05
C HIS A 31 -1.44 -3.59 7.72
N ILE A 32 -0.68 -4.02 8.72
CA ILE A 32 0.33 -5.07 8.61
C ILE A 32 0.01 -6.17 9.61
N THR A 33 -0.27 -7.37 9.11
CA THR A 33 -0.37 -8.56 9.95
C THR A 33 1.02 -9.12 10.19
N GLU A 34 1.35 -9.49 11.43
CA GLU A 34 2.60 -10.16 11.76
C GLU A 34 2.36 -11.65 12.07
N TRP A 35 3.19 -12.53 11.50
CA TRP A 35 3.25 -13.95 11.85
C TRP A 35 4.66 -14.33 12.29
N GLY A 36 4.76 -15.14 13.34
CA GLY A 36 6.05 -15.43 13.97
C GLY A 36 6.57 -14.25 14.79
N ASN A 37 7.50 -14.53 15.70
CA ASN A 37 8.00 -13.55 16.66
C ASN A 37 9.54 -13.57 16.80
N SER A 38 10.24 -14.34 15.97
CA SER A 38 11.69 -14.51 16.04
C SER A 38 12.31 -14.71 14.65
N GLY A 39 13.63 -14.54 14.59
CA GLY A 39 14.45 -14.74 13.39
C GLY A 39 14.37 -13.62 12.34
N PRO A 40 14.84 -13.88 11.11
CA PRO A 40 14.90 -12.88 10.05
C PRO A 40 13.52 -12.33 9.70
N THR A 41 13.42 -11.01 9.50
CA THR A 41 12.18 -10.37 9.08
C THR A 41 12.01 -10.45 7.57
N VAL A 42 10.84 -10.89 7.13
CA VAL A 42 10.44 -10.99 5.71
C VAL A 42 9.19 -10.16 5.50
N LEU A 43 9.21 -9.24 4.53
CA LEU A 43 8.07 -8.41 4.16
C LEU A 43 7.42 -8.99 2.89
N LEU A 44 6.17 -9.45 2.98
CA LEU A 44 5.45 -10.13 1.89
C LEU A 44 4.50 -9.15 1.20
N ILE A 45 4.91 -8.58 0.06
CA ILE A 45 4.12 -7.60 -0.70
C ILE A 45 3.27 -8.32 -1.75
N HIS A 46 1.94 -8.21 -1.65
CA HIS A 46 1.03 -8.87 -2.59
C HIS A 46 0.84 -8.04 -3.87
N GLY A 47 0.64 -8.72 -5.00
CA GLY A 47 0.17 -8.13 -6.25
C GLY A 47 -1.36 -7.96 -6.29
N GLY A 48 -1.90 -7.71 -7.49
CA GLY A 48 -3.36 -7.65 -7.73
C GLY A 48 -3.86 -6.25 -8.05
N VAL A 49 -5.13 -6.17 -8.49
CA VAL A 49 -5.82 -4.93 -8.88
C VAL A 49 -6.61 -4.37 -7.71
N GLN A 50 -6.43 -3.09 -7.40
CA GLN A 50 -7.14 -2.40 -6.32
C GLN A 50 -8.67 -2.51 -6.45
N GLY A 51 -9.36 -2.68 -5.31
CA GLY A 51 -10.82 -2.84 -5.26
C GLY A 51 -11.31 -4.29 -5.31
N GLY A 52 -10.42 -5.28 -5.42
CA GLY A 52 -10.75 -6.69 -5.22
C GLY A 52 -10.95 -7.06 -3.75
N LEU A 53 -11.71 -8.12 -3.49
CA LEU A 53 -11.76 -8.76 -2.16
C LEU A 53 -10.42 -9.43 -1.88
N GLY A 54 -9.63 -8.92 -0.93
CA GLY A 54 -8.35 -9.52 -0.59
C GLY A 54 -7.37 -8.57 0.08
N GLY A 55 -6.24 -9.13 0.50
CA GLY A 55 -5.15 -8.42 1.18
C GLY A 55 -3.96 -9.35 1.41
N GLY A 56 -2.93 -8.87 2.07
CA GLY A 56 -1.72 -9.63 2.34
C GLY A 56 -1.99 -11.01 2.95
N PRO A 57 -2.72 -11.11 4.08
CA PRO A 57 -2.98 -12.39 4.73
C PRO A 57 -3.64 -13.43 3.83
N ILE A 58 -4.62 -13.03 3.02
CA ILE A 58 -5.32 -13.95 2.10
C ILE A 58 -4.37 -14.44 1.00
N ASN A 59 -3.58 -13.54 0.41
CA ASN A 59 -2.68 -13.89 -0.69
C ASN A 59 -1.49 -14.74 -0.23
N PHE A 60 -1.05 -14.59 1.02
CA PHE A 60 0.13 -15.28 1.57
C PHE A 60 -0.19 -16.34 2.62
N MET A 61 -1.44 -16.80 2.72
CA MET A 61 -1.84 -17.72 3.78
C MET A 61 -1.01 -19.01 3.80
N ASN A 62 -0.65 -19.53 2.63
CA ASN A 62 0.19 -20.71 2.50
C ASN A 62 1.66 -20.48 2.89
N GLN A 63 2.11 -19.24 3.01
CA GLN A 63 3.46 -18.88 3.49
C GLN A 63 3.52 -18.74 5.01
N ARG A 64 2.38 -18.79 5.71
CA ARG A 64 2.33 -18.69 7.18
C ARG A 64 3.19 -19.74 7.87
N GLU A 65 3.37 -20.92 7.29
CA GLU A 65 4.25 -21.98 7.81
C GLU A 65 5.71 -21.57 7.95
N LEU A 66 6.17 -20.52 7.24
CA LEU A 66 7.53 -20.01 7.42
C LEU A 66 7.71 -19.38 8.81
N ALA A 67 6.62 -18.92 9.46
CA ALA A 67 6.69 -18.47 10.84
C ALA A 67 7.08 -19.61 11.80
N ASP A 68 6.57 -20.82 11.57
CA ASP A 68 6.92 -22.01 12.36
C ASP A 68 8.36 -22.46 12.09
N LYS A 69 8.94 -22.05 10.96
CA LYS A 69 10.36 -22.25 10.59
C LYS A 69 11.28 -21.15 11.13
N GLY A 70 10.78 -20.26 11.98
CA GLY A 70 11.60 -19.26 12.66
C GLY A 70 11.82 -17.97 11.87
N TYR A 71 10.89 -17.61 10.98
CA TYR A 71 10.88 -16.29 10.33
C TYR A 71 9.86 -15.36 10.99
N LYS A 72 10.17 -14.05 11.03
CA LYS A 72 9.18 -13.02 11.34
C LYS A 72 8.59 -12.50 10.04
N LEU A 73 7.36 -12.88 9.72
CA LEU A 73 6.67 -12.47 8.50
C LEU A 73 5.83 -11.23 8.78
N ARG A 74 6.02 -10.18 7.97
CA ARG A 74 5.20 -8.98 7.96
C ARG A 74 4.42 -8.97 6.67
N VAL A 75 3.09 -8.94 6.77
CA VAL A 75 2.17 -9.21 5.66
C VAL A 75 1.21 -8.03 5.50
N PRO A 76 1.66 -6.95 4.83
CA PRO A 76 0.85 -5.75 4.63
C PRO A 76 -0.35 -6.00 3.71
N ASN A 77 -1.45 -5.31 3.98
CA ASN A 77 -2.46 -4.99 2.99
C ASN A 77 -2.01 -3.73 2.23
N ARG A 78 -1.79 -3.79 0.91
CA ARG A 78 -1.48 -2.58 0.11
C ARG A 78 -2.64 -1.56 0.18
N PRO A 79 -2.40 -0.26 -0.08
CA PRO A 79 -3.46 0.75 -0.08
C PRO A 79 -4.73 0.35 -0.86
N GLY A 80 -5.89 0.35 -0.19
CA GLY A 80 -7.17 -0.01 -0.80
C GLY A 80 -7.45 -1.52 -0.87
N PHE A 81 -6.69 -2.32 -0.14
CA PHE A 81 -6.93 -3.75 0.07
C PHE A 81 -7.15 -4.05 1.56
N GLY A 82 -7.92 -5.09 1.84
CA GLY A 82 -8.21 -5.55 3.19
C GLY A 82 -8.61 -4.40 4.12
N GLU A 83 -7.85 -4.25 5.20
CA GLU A 83 -8.06 -3.22 6.22
C GLU A 83 -7.29 -1.91 5.95
N SER A 84 -6.47 -1.85 4.89
CA SER A 84 -5.75 -0.63 4.52
C SER A 84 -6.66 0.26 3.68
N PRO A 85 -6.95 1.51 4.12
CA PRO A 85 -7.74 2.44 3.33
C PRO A 85 -7.07 2.75 1.98
N SER A 86 -7.89 3.06 0.98
CA SER A 86 -7.39 3.47 -0.35
C SER A 86 -6.67 4.82 -0.26
N ARG A 87 -5.57 4.94 -0.99
CA ARG A 87 -4.82 6.20 -1.17
C ARG A 87 -5.05 6.83 -2.55
N GLY A 88 -6.18 6.52 -3.18
CA GLY A 88 -6.44 6.82 -4.58
C GLY A 88 -5.99 5.69 -5.50
N ALA A 89 -5.73 6.01 -6.78
CA ALA A 89 -5.35 5.03 -7.78
C ALA A 89 -4.03 4.32 -7.43
N ASP A 90 -3.93 3.04 -7.79
CA ASP A 90 -2.73 2.22 -7.63
C ASP A 90 -1.49 2.93 -8.19
N SER A 91 -0.42 3.01 -7.37
CA SER A 91 0.84 3.63 -7.73
C SER A 91 2.02 2.83 -7.19
N GLN A 92 2.72 2.14 -8.09
CA GLN A 92 3.88 1.32 -7.75
C GLN A 92 5.01 2.15 -7.13
N THR A 93 5.20 3.39 -7.58
CA THR A 93 6.21 4.29 -7.02
C THR A 93 5.86 4.70 -5.59
N ALA A 94 4.58 5.04 -5.33
CA ALA A 94 4.13 5.37 -3.98
C ALA A 94 4.27 4.14 -3.06
N ASP A 95 3.97 2.95 -3.57
CA ASP A 95 4.16 1.71 -2.83
C ASP A 95 5.62 1.45 -2.49
N ALA A 96 6.52 1.58 -3.47
CA ALA A 96 7.95 1.37 -3.28
C ALA A 96 8.54 2.26 -2.17
N ILE A 97 8.07 3.52 -2.03
CA ILE A 97 8.56 4.45 -1.01
C ILE A 97 8.27 3.93 0.41
N TRP A 98 7.04 3.52 0.70
CA TRP A 98 6.71 3.02 2.04
C TRP A 98 7.30 1.63 2.27
N ILE A 99 7.34 0.77 1.24
CA ILE A 99 7.97 -0.55 1.33
C ILE A 99 9.46 -0.40 1.67
N ALA A 100 10.18 0.51 1.01
CA ALA A 100 11.59 0.77 1.29
C ALA A 100 11.81 1.25 2.73
N LYS A 101 10.90 2.07 3.26
CA LYS A 101 10.94 2.50 4.67
C LYS A 101 10.76 1.31 5.63
N GLU A 102 9.84 0.39 5.31
CA GLU A 102 9.58 -0.81 6.13
C GLU A 102 10.71 -1.85 6.05
N LEU A 103 11.38 -1.98 4.90
CA LEU A 103 12.52 -2.85 4.73
C LEU A 103 13.74 -2.37 5.52
N GLY A 104 13.97 -1.06 5.60
CA GLY A 104 15.15 -0.50 6.28
C GLY A 104 16.48 -0.84 5.59
N LYS A 105 17.59 -0.52 6.25
CA LYS A 105 18.94 -0.72 5.69
C LYS A 105 19.37 -2.19 5.75
N GLY A 106 20.07 -2.66 4.71
CA GLY A 106 20.60 -4.02 4.64
C GLY A 106 19.61 -5.09 4.16
N SER A 107 18.39 -4.66 3.82
CA SER A 107 17.37 -5.55 3.25
C SER A 107 17.63 -5.88 1.79
N HIS A 108 17.30 -7.11 1.42
CA HIS A 108 17.34 -7.58 0.04
C HIS A 108 15.91 -7.67 -0.49
N LEU A 109 15.64 -7.02 -1.62
CA LEU A 109 14.38 -7.11 -2.34
C LEU A 109 14.54 -8.16 -3.44
N VAL A 110 13.66 -9.17 -3.43
CA VAL A 110 13.61 -10.27 -4.42
C VAL A 110 12.35 -10.13 -5.24
#